data_AF-A0A1Q3WGA9-F1
#
_entry.id   AF-A0A1Q3WGA9-F1
#
_cell.length_a   1.000
_cell.length_b   1.000
_cell.length_c   1.000
_cell.angle_alpha   90.00
_cell.angle_beta   90.00
_cell.angle_gamma   90.00
#
_symmetry.space_group_name_H-M   'P 1'
#
loop_
_entity.id
_entity.type
_entity.pdbx_description
1 polymer ?
#
loop_
_entity_poly.entity_id
_entity_poly.type
_entity_poly.pdbx_seq_one_letter_code
_entity_poly.pdbx_strand_id
1 'polypeptide(L)'
;MVTVEDVEPAFKLAAVHSNLGTWMERLDEQLTVEDARLAKSLLDLLSRQEKGRKRLLLEQHLGSMHVAPELIKDKATQLLKMLERDGYLLSESGVYAFRSPLLRTYWFNTRLQ
;
A
#
# COMPACT_ATOMS: atom_id res chain seq x y z
N MET A 1 15.12 -27.52 12.61
CA MET A 1 13.71 -27.54 12.16
C MET A 1 13.16 -26.17 12.51
N VAL A 2 12.81 -25.34 11.53
CA VAL A 2 12.29 -23.98 11.79
C VAL A 2 10.85 -24.13 12.26
N THR A 3 10.55 -23.66 13.46
CA THR A 3 9.20 -23.68 14.05
C THR A 3 8.46 -22.39 13.72
N VAL A 4 7.12 -22.37 13.86
CA VAL A 4 6.30 -21.16 13.64
C VAL A 4 6.73 -20.01 14.58
N GLU A 5 7.23 -20.37 15.77
CA GLU A 5 7.76 -19.44 16.77
C GLU A 5 9.10 -18.81 16.35
N ASP A 6 9.86 -19.43 15.45
CA ASP A 6 11.09 -18.87 14.87
C ASP A 6 10.79 -17.90 13.70
N VAL A 7 9.62 -18.03 13.07
CA VAL A 7 9.25 -17.24 11.89
C VAL A 7 8.84 -15.82 12.27
N GLU A 8 8.08 -15.64 13.35
CA GLU A 8 7.57 -14.33 13.76
C GLU A 8 8.68 -13.32 14.13
N PRO A 9 9.69 -13.69 14.93
CA PRO A 9 10.83 -12.82 15.25
C PRO A 9 11.69 -12.53 14.01
N ALA A 10 11.93 -13.54 13.17
CA ALA A 10 12.67 -13.37 11.92
C ALA A 10 11.94 -12.45 10.93
N PHE A 11 10.61 -12.52 10.89
CA PHE A 11 9.77 -11.65 10.07
C PHE A 11 9.83 -10.20 10.55
N LYS A 12 9.79 -9.96 11.86
CA LYS A 12 9.96 -8.62 12.45
C LYS A 12 11.35 -8.05 12.18
N LEU A 13 12.40 -8.85 12.34
CA LEU A 13 13.78 -8.44 12.02
C LEU A 13 13.93 -8.13 10.52
N ALA A 14 13.38 -8.97 9.64
CA ALA A 14 13.35 -8.70 8.21
C ALA A 14 12.60 -7.39 7.91
N ALA A 15 11.46 -7.11 8.53
CA ALA A 15 10.72 -5.86 8.29
C ALA A 15 11.54 -4.61 8.61
N VAL A 16 12.42 -4.70 9.62
CA VAL A 16 13.27 -3.59 10.09
C VAL A 16 14.58 -3.49 9.30
N HIS A 17 15.18 -4.62 8.92
CA HIS A 17 16.49 -4.68 8.25
C HIS A 17 16.44 -4.82 6.73
N SER A 18 15.31 -5.26 6.16
CA SER A 18 15.13 -5.23 4.71
C SER A 18 14.99 -3.78 4.30
N ASN A 19 15.60 -3.42 3.18
CA ASN A 19 15.74 -2.07 2.65
C ASN A 19 14.39 -1.47 2.18
N LEU A 20 13.29 -1.75 2.89
CA LEU A 20 11.91 -1.38 2.56
C LEU A 20 11.66 0.13 2.60
N GLY A 21 12.56 0.90 3.24
CA GLY A 21 12.58 2.37 3.12
C GLY A 21 12.63 2.84 1.66
N THR A 22 13.39 2.13 0.82
CA THR A 22 13.48 2.42 -0.63
C THR A 22 12.13 2.32 -1.34
N TRP A 23 11.18 1.51 -0.84
CA TRP A 23 9.83 1.44 -1.41
C TRP A 23 9.02 2.70 -1.11
N MET A 24 9.26 3.36 0.01
CA MET A 24 8.57 4.61 0.33
C MET A 24 9.18 5.78 -0.45
N GLU A 25 10.51 5.84 -0.50
CA GLU A 25 11.27 6.86 -1.24
C GLU A 25 10.92 6.82 -2.73
N ARG A 26 10.83 5.63 -3.34
CA ARG A 26 10.45 5.48 -4.75
C ARG A 26 9.12 6.13 -5.11
N LEU A 27 8.15 6.17 -4.20
CA LEU A 27 6.87 6.83 -4.48
C LEU A 27 7.03 8.35 -4.58
N ASP A 28 7.93 8.94 -3.80
CA ASP A 28 8.23 10.39 -3.89
C ASP A 28 9.09 10.72 -5.11
N GLU A 29 9.98 9.81 -5.52
CA GLU A 29 10.85 10.00 -6.67
C GLU A 29 10.12 9.84 -8.02
N GLN A 30 9.16 8.91 -8.09
CA GLN A 30 8.53 8.52 -9.36
C GLN A 30 7.21 9.25 -9.66
N LEU A 31 6.63 9.93 -8.67
CA LEU A 31 5.32 10.56 -8.79
C LEU A 31 5.41 12.06 -8.51
N THR A 32 4.41 12.80 -8.98
CA THR A 32 4.21 14.17 -8.50
C THR A 32 3.92 14.15 -7.01
N VAL A 33 4.17 15.27 -6.31
CA VAL A 33 3.89 15.40 -4.87
C VAL A 33 2.43 15.02 -4.55
N GLU A 34 1.49 15.40 -5.41
CA GLU A 34 0.08 15.08 -5.26
C GLU A 34 -0.17 13.57 -5.42
N ASP A 35 0.31 12.97 -6.51
CA ASP A 35 0.10 11.54 -6.78
C ASP A 35 0.80 10.66 -5.74
N ALA A 36 1.99 11.05 -5.27
CA ALA A 36 2.68 10.40 -4.15
C ALA A 36 1.83 10.44 -2.88
N ARG A 37 1.24 11.60 -2.54
CA ARG A 37 0.35 11.75 -1.38
C ARG A 37 -0.87 10.83 -1.48
N LEU A 38 -1.50 10.76 -2.65
CA LEU A 38 -2.68 9.92 -2.89
C LEU A 38 -2.33 8.42 -2.91
N ALA A 39 -1.19 8.03 -3.49
CA ALA A 39 -0.72 6.65 -3.47
C ALA A 39 -0.46 6.19 -2.03
N LYS A 40 0.23 7.02 -1.26
CA LYS A 40 0.56 6.75 0.14
C LYS A 40 -0.69 6.64 1.01
N SER A 41 -1.71 7.47 0.81
CA SER A 41 -2.95 7.38 1.58
C SER A 41 -3.77 6.12 1.26
N LEU A 42 -3.78 5.67 0.00
CA LEU A 42 -4.38 4.38 -0.38
C LEU A 42 -3.66 3.22 0.33
N LEU A 43 -2.33 3.25 0.36
CA LEU A 43 -1.53 2.27 1.09
C LEU A 43 -1.75 2.35 2.60
N ASP A 44 -1.90 3.54 3.17
CA ASP A 44 -2.26 3.73 4.59
C ASP A 44 -3.61 3.07 4.91
N LEU A 45 -4.63 3.29 4.08
CA LEU A 45 -5.95 2.69 4.23
C LEU A 45 -5.92 1.16 4.12
N LEU A 46 -5.12 0.62 3.20
CA LEU A 46 -4.96 -0.81 2.97
C LEU A 46 -4.09 -1.48 4.05
N SER A 47 -3.12 -0.77 4.63
CA SER A 47 -2.22 -1.33 5.64
C SER A 47 -2.95 -1.73 6.92
N ARG A 48 -4.06 -1.03 7.22
CA ARG A 48 -4.96 -1.27 8.36
C ARG A 48 -5.85 -2.50 8.21
N GLN A 49 -5.89 -3.14 7.03
CA GLN A 49 -6.78 -4.28 6.76
C GLN A 49 -6.02 -5.40 6.05
N GLU A 50 -5.93 -6.56 6.69
CA GLU A 50 -5.20 -7.70 6.13
C GLU A 50 -5.83 -8.23 4.85
N LYS A 51 -7.16 -8.24 4.75
CA LYS A 51 -7.90 -8.79 3.60
C LYS A 51 -8.06 -7.81 2.43
N GLY A 52 -7.44 -6.63 2.50
CA GLY A 52 -7.57 -5.61 1.45
C GLY A 52 -8.95 -4.94 1.38
N ARG A 53 -9.20 -4.19 0.31
CA ARG A 53 -10.46 -3.46 0.09
C ARG A 53 -10.90 -3.48 -1.38
N LYS A 54 -12.21 -3.44 -1.57
CA LYS A 54 -12.82 -3.28 -2.91
C LYS A 54 -12.46 -1.91 -3.49
N ARG A 55 -12.30 -1.86 -4.81
CA ARG A 55 -12.03 -0.64 -5.57
C ARG A 55 -12.93 0.54 -5.21
N LEU A 56 -14.24 0.31 -5.05
CA LEU A 56 -15.21 1.35 -4.72
C LEU A 56 -14.85 2.11 -3.42
N LEU A 57 -14.35 1.42 -2.40
CA LEU A 57 -13.95 2.05 -1.14
C LEU A 57 -12.67 2.89 -1.31
N LEU A 58 -11.79 2.50 -2.22
CA LEU A 58 -10.57 3.23 -2.54
C LEU A 58 -10.91 4.51 -3.32
N GLU A 59 -11.85 4.45 -4.26
CA GLU A 59 -12.38 5.61 -4.97
C GLU A 59 -13.08 6.59 -4.02
N GLN A 60 -13.90 6.09 -3.09
CA GLN A 60 -14.51 6.92 -2.05
C GLN A 60 -13.46 7.61 -1.17
N HIS A 61 -12.38 6.90 -0.83
CA HIS A 61 -11.28 7.48 -0.08
C HIS A 61 -10.59 8.62 -0.84
N LEU A 62 -10.32 8.45 -2.14
CA LEU A 62 -9.78 9.53 -2.97
C LEU A 62 -10.72 10.74 -3.04
N GLY A 63 -12.04 10.52 -3.14
CA GLY A 63 -13.02 11.61 -3.07
C GLY A 63 -12.95 12.38 -1.75
N SER A 64 -12.75 11.70 -0.62
CA SER A 64 -12.54 12.35 0.69
C SER A 64 -11.24 13.16 0.78
N MET A 65 -10.31 12.95 -0.14
CA MET A 65 -9.03 13.67 -0.22
C MET A 65 -9.05 14.86 -1.16
N HIS A 66 -10.24 15.34 -1.56
CA HIS A 66 -10.46 16.47 -2.46
C HIS A 66 -10.02 16.21 -3.91
N VAL A 67 -9.95 14.95 -4.35
CA VAL A 67 -9.86 14.63 -5.78
C VAL A 67 -11.19 14.97 -6.43
N ALA A 68 -11.16 15.74 -7.53
CA ALA A 68 -12.36 16.14 -8.26
C ALA A 68 -13.20 14.91 -8.67
N PRO A 69 -14.53 14.89 -8.47
CA PRO A 69 -15.38 13.72 -8.69
C PRO A 69 -15.20 13.05 -10.06
N GLU A 70 -15.04 13.85 -11.10
CA GLU A 70 -14.82 13.43 -12.48
C GLU A 70 -13.46 12.76 -12.71
N LEU A 71 -12.46 13.05 -11.88
CA LEU A 71 -11.11 12.50 -11.98
C LEU A 71 -10.88 11.27 -11.09
N ILE A 72 -11.76 11.00 -10.11
CA ILE A 72 -11.56 9.92 -9.11
C ILE A 72 -11.28 8.57 -9.77
N LYS A 73 -12.08 8.20 -10.79
CA LYS A 73 -11.97 6.89 -11.44
C LYS A 73 -10.65 6.75 -12.20
N ASP A 74 -10.24 7.79 -12.91
CA ASP A 74 -9.00 7.78 -13.68
C ASP A 74 -7.79 7.77 -12.75
N LYS A 75 -7.82 8.59 -11.70
CA LYS A 75 -6.78 8.63 -10.68
C LYS A 75 -6.65 7.31 -9.94
N ALA A 76 -7.77 6.71 -9.52
CA ALA A 76 -7.77 5.38 -8.92
C ALA A 76 -7.18 4.33 -9.88
N THR A 77 -7.55 4.36 -11.16
CA THR A 77 -7.01 3.43 -12.16
C THR A 77 -5.51 3.58 -12.31
N GLN A 78 -5.02 4.81 -12.46
CA GLN A 78 -3.59 5.10 -12.62
C GLN A 78 -2.80 4.60 -11.42
N LEU A 79 -3.19 5.01 -10.22
CA LEU A 79 -2.45 4.70 -8.99
C LEU A 79 -2.51 3.21 -8.65
N LEU A 80 -3.68 2.57 -8.73
CA LEU A 80 -3.81 1.15 -8.39
C LEU A 80 -3.04 0.26 -9.37
N LYS A 81 -3.07 0.55 -10.68
CA LYS A 81 -2.27 -0.18 -11.67
C LYS A 81 -0.78 -0.03 -11.43
N MET A 82 -0.32 1.18 -11.10
CA MET A 82 1.09 1.43 -10.80
C MET A 82 1.51 0.67 -9.53
N LEU A 83 0.74 0.79 -8.45
CA LEU A 83 1.04 0.11 -7.19
C LEU A 83 1.04 -1.42 -7.32
N GLU A 84 0.16 -1.98 -8.15
CA GLU A 84 0.14 -3.40 -8.46
C GLU A 84 1.35 -3.82 -9.30
N ARG A 85 1.63 -3.10 -10.39
CA ARG A 85 2.78 -3.35 -11.28
C ARG A 85 4.10 -3.30 -10.52
N ASP A 86 4.27 -2.32 -9.65
CA ASP A 86 5.49 -2.09 -8.89
C ASP A 86 5.61 -3.03 -7.68
N GLY A 87 4.57 -3.83 -7.41
CA GLY A 87 4.59 -4.93 -6.45
C GLY A 87 4.14 -4.57 -5.03
N TYR A 88 3.58 -3.37 -4.81
CA TYR A 88 2.99 -3.00 -3.53
C TYR A 88 1.69 -3.78 -3.27
N LEU A 89 0.85 -3.87 -4.32
CA LEU A 89 -0.48 -4.45 -4.24
C LEU A 89 -0.60 -5.71 -5.12
N LEU A 90 -1.59 -6.52 -4.78
CA LEU A 90 -2.20 -7.52 -5.66
C LEU A 90 -3.68 -7.20 -5.77
N SER A 91 -4.25 -7.43 -6.95
CA SER A 91 -5.69 -7.41 -7.14
C SER A 91 -6.23 -8.82 -7.38
N GLU A 92 -7.28 -9.21 -6.66
CA GLU A 92 -8.00 -10.46 -6.87
C GLU A 92 -9.50 -10.19 -6.81
N SER A 93 -10.22 -10.50 -7.89
CA SER A 93 -11.67 -10.28 -7.97
C SER A 93 -12.13 -8.85 -7.61
N GLY A 94 -11.31 -7.83 -7.95
CA GLY A 94 -11.60 -6.42 -7.66
C GLY A 94 -11.34 -5.98 -6.20
N VAL A 95 -10.72 -6.84 -5.41
CA VAL A 95 -10.20 -6.53 -4.07
C VAL A 95 -8.69 -6.31 -4.17
N TYR A 96 -8.23 -5.17 -3.65
CA TYR A 96 -6.82 -4.81 -3.61
C TYR A 96 -6.28 -5.02 -2.20
N ALA A 97 -5.18 -5.77 -2.07
CA ALA A 97 -4.49 -6.01 -0.81
C ALA A 97 -2.98 -5.82 -1.00
N PHE A 98 -2.25 -5.63 0.10
CA PHE A 98 -0.79 -5.65 0.03
C PHE A 98 -0.31 -7.01 -0.49
N ARG A 99 0.63 -6.98 -1.44
CA ARG A 99 1.24 -8.19 -2.01
C ARG A 99 1.98 -9.01 -0.97
N SER A 100 2.59 -8.32 -0.02
CA SER A 100 3.41 -8.92 1.03
C SER A 100 2.90 -8.50 2.41
N PRO A 101 2.58 -9.45 3.30
CA PRO A 101 2.27 -9.15 4.70
C PRO A 101 3.42 -8.41 5.40
N LEU A 102 4.67 -8.64 4.98
CA LEU A 102 5.85 -7.95 5.50
C LEU A 102 5.81 -6.48 5.15
N LEU A 103 5.57 -6.17 3.88
CA LEU A 103 5.46 -4.80 3.39
C LEU A 103 4.29 -4.07 4.05
N ARG A 104 3.16 -4.77 4.26
CA ARG A 104 2.00 -4.22 4.98
C ARG A 104 2.36 -3.80 6.41
N THR A 105 3.00 -4.71 7.15
CA THR A 105 3.40 -4.47 8.54
C THR A 105 4.44 -3.36 8.64
N TYR A 106 5.45 -3.38 7.76
CA TYR A 106 6.42 -2.29 7.66
C TYR A 106 5.72 -0.95 7.43
N TRP A 107 4.84 -0.87 6.42
CA TRP A 107 4.11 0.34 6.08
C TRP A 107 3.28 0.89 7.25
N PHE A 108 2.53 0.00 7.92
CA PHE A 108 1.71 0.36 9.07
C PHE A 108 2.58 0.93 10.22
N ASN A 109 3.67 0.23 10.55
CA ASN A 109 4.55 0.62 11.65
C ASN A 109 5.32 1.92 11.37
N THR A 110 5.63 2.23 10.10
CA THR A 110 6.42 3.42 9.75
C THR A 110 5.57 4.67 9.60
N ARG A 111 4.31 4.56 9.17
CA ARG A 111 3.47 5.73 8.82
C ARG A 111 2.31 5.99 9.75
N LEU A 112 1.83 5.00 10.49
CA LEU A 112 0.56 5.07 11.21
C LEU A 112 0.66 4.79 12.70
N GLN A 113 1.80 4.26 13.16
CA GLN A 113 2.11 4.01 14.56
C GLN A 113 3.21 4.97 15.02
#